data_AF-A0A2D7LE57-F1
#
_entry.id   AF-A0A2D7LE57-F1
#
_cell.length_a   1.000
_cell.length_b   1.000
_cell.length_c   1.000
_cell.angle_alpha   90.00
_cell.angle_beta   90.00
_cell.angle_gamma   90.00
#
_symmetry.space_group_name_H-M   'P 1'
#
loop_
_entity.id
_entity.type
_entity.pdbx_description
1 polymer ?
#
loop_
_entity_poly.entity_id
_entity_poly.type
_entity_poly.pdbx_seq_one_letter_code
_entity_poly.pdbx_strand_id
1 'polypeptide(L)'
;MLRKIYRAIILAQAASAAIRTLATMSDRILDDIGQSRGFFAKNVVESVRKELDREAAAKKLANNYHNKFGTKPVTANVNPNLVGAV
;
A
#
# COMPACT_ATOMS: atom_id res chain seq x y z
N MET A 1 2.78 9.43 17.00
CA MET A 1 3.39 10.57 16.27
C MET A 1 4.43 10.13 15.24
N LEU A 2 5.39 9.26 15.60
CA LEU A 2 6.45 8.77 14.70
C LEU A 2 5.96 8.24 13.34
N ARG A 3 4.90 7.43 13.31
CA ARG A 3 4.33 6.93 12.04
C ARG A 3 3.84 8.04 11.11
N LYS A 4 3.32 9.15 11.64
CA LYS A 4 2.87 10.30 10.84
C LYS A 4 4.07 11.04 10.24
N ILE A 5 5.14 11.20 11.02
CA ILE A 5 6.40 11.81 10.56
C ILE A 5 7.03 10.96 9.47
N TYR A 6 7.15 9.64 9.69
CA TYR A 6 7.68 8.72 8.67
C TYR A 6 6.88 8.76 7.37
N ARG A 7 5.54 8.77 7.46
CA ARG A 7 4.67 8.93 6.29
C ARG A 7 4.94 10.25 5.55
N ALA A 8 5.09 11.35 6.26
CA ALA A 8 5.39 12.64 5.65
C ALA A 8 6.76 12.64 4.96
N ILE A 9 7.77 11.99 5.55
CA ILE A 9 9.10 11.83 4.94
C ILE A 9 9.00 11.05 3.64
N ILE A 10 8.29 9.91 3.60
CA ILE A 10 8.12 9.13 2.37
C ILE A 10 7.43 9.95 1.29
N LEU A 11 6.35 10.67 1.63
CA LEU A 11 5.63 11.49 0.65
C LEU A 11 6.50 12.63 0.10
N ALA A 12 7.31 13.26 0.96
CA ALA A 12 8.27 14.29 0.54
C ALA A 12 9.36 13.72 -0.37
N GLN A 13 9.89 12.52 -0.05
CA GLN A 13 10.85 11.83 -0.90
C GLN A 13 10.26 11.45 -2.25
N ALA A 14 9.02 10.95 -2.28
CA ALA A 14 8.30 10.64 -3.52
C ALA A 14 8.11 11.90 -4.39
N ALA A 15 7.71 13.02 -3.78
CA ALA A 15 7.59 14.30 -4.49
C ALA A 15 8.95 14.76 -5.08
N SER A 16 10.00 14.69 -4.26
CA SER A 16 11.35 15.10 -4.67
C SER A 16 11.91 14.21 -5.78
N ALA A 17 11.69 12.90 -5.72
CA ALA A 17 12.07 11.96 -6.78
C ALA A 17 11.24 12.19 -8.06
N ALA A 18 9.94 12.47 -7.94
CA ALA A 18 9.09 12.76 -9.08
C ALA A 18 9.51 14.06 -9.79
N ILE A 19 9.90 15.10 -9.06
CA ILE A 19 10.40 16.35 -9.65
C ILE A 19 11.73 16.10 -10.37
N ARG A 20 12.66 15.34 -9.76
CA ARG A 20 13.96 15.02 -10.38
C ARG A 20 13.79 14.20 -11.67
N THR A 21 12.91 13.21 -11.66
CA THR A 21 12.61 12.40 -12.86
C THR A 21 11.89 13.23 -13.93
N LEU A 22 11.00 14.14 -13.54
CA LEU A 22 10.34 15.05 -14.48
C LEU A 22 11.33 15.99 -15.18
N ALA A 23 12.41 16.39 -14.50
CA ALA A 23 13.46 17.23 -15.08
C ALA A 23 14.22 16.53 -16.22
N THR A 24 14.26 15.19 -16.24
CA THR A 24 14.94 14.41 -17.29
C THR A 24 13.98 13.83 -18.32
N MET A 25 12.66 14.00 -18.17
CA MET A 25 11.66 13.53 -19.13
C MET A 25 11.28 14.63 -20.13
N SER A 26 11.05 14.25 -21.38
CA SER A 26 10.50 15.12 -22.42
C SER A 26 8.97 15.08 -22.42
N ASP A 27 8.34 16.08 -23.04
CA ASP A 27 6.87 16.16 -23.10
C ASP A 27 6.26 14.99 -23.89
N ARG A 28 6.98 14.46 -24.89
CA ARG A 28 6.56 13.25 -25.61
C ARG A 28 6.51 12.03 -24.70
N ILE A 29 7.52 11.85 -23.84
CA ILE A 29 7.54 10.73 -22.88
C ILE A 29 6.35 10.84 -21.92
N LEU A 30 6.03 12.06 -21.48
CA LEU A 30 4.88 12.30 -20.61
C LEU A 30 3.57 12.00 -21.33
N ASP A 31 3.43 12.42 -22.58
CA ASP A 31 2.25 12.16 -23.41
C ASP A 31 2.05 10.67 -23.67
N ASP A 32 3.14 9.94 -23.98
CA ASP A 32 3.14 8.48 -24.18
C ASP A 32 2.65 7.72 -22.94
N ILE A 33 2.92 8.23 -21.73
CA ILE A 33 2.43 7.64 -20.47
C ILE A 33 1.12 8.25 -19.98
N GLY A 34 0.48 9.11 -20.78
CA GLY A 34 -0.78 9.79 -20.45
C GLY A 34 -0.67 10.74 -19.24
N GLN A 35 0.51 11.31 -19.02
CA GLN A 35 0.80 12.26 -17.94
C GLN A 35 1.12 13.63 -18.51
N SER A 36 1.01 14.65 -17.66
CA SER A 36 1.45 16.01 -18.00
C SER A 36 2.34 16.55 -16.89
N ARG A 37 3.25 17.48 -17.23
CA ARG A 37 4.24 18.03 -16.27
C ARG A 37 3.60 18.55 -14.99
N GLY A 38 2.49 19.27 -15.11
CA GLY A 38 1.80 19.89 -13.97
C GLY A 38 1.21 18.88 -13.00
N PHE A 39 0.90 17.66 -13.45
CA PHE A 39 0.23 16.64 -12.65
C PHE A 39 1.11 15.44 -12.29
N PHE A 40 2.22 15.21 -13.00
CA PHE A 40 3.08 14.05 -12.80
C PHE A 40 3.51 13.87 -11.34
N ALA A 41 4.12 14.89 -10.73
CA ALA A 41 4.59 14.80 -9.34
C ALA A 41 3.43 14.59 -8.36
N LYS A 42 2.29 15.23 -8.60
CA LYS A 42 1.07 15.07 -7.78
C LYS A 42 0.55 13.64 -7.88
N ASN A 43 0.48 13.08 -9.08
CA ASN A 43 -0.02 11.73 -9.34
C ASN A 43 0.88 10.65 -8.72
N VAL A 44 2.21 10.83 -8.78
CA VAL A 44 3.16 9.94 -8.10
C VAL A 44 2.96 9.97 -6.58
N VAL A 45 2.88 11.16 -5.98
CA VAL A 45 2.65 11.31 -4.53
C VAL A 45 1.31 10.72 -4.12
N GLU A 46 0.27 10.89 -4.93
CA GLU A 46 -1.05 10.33 -4.67
C GLU A 46 -1.04 8.79 -4.75
N SER A 47 -0.32 8.21 -5.71
CA SER A 47 -0.14 6.75 -5.80
C SER A 47 0.54 6.19 -4.55
N VAL A 48 1.67 6.79 -4.15
CA VAL A 48 2.40 6.39 -2.93
C VAL A 48 1.51 6.56 -1.69
N ARG A 49 0.72 7.63 -1.64
CA ARG A 49 -0.24 7.86 -0.55
C ARG A 49 -1.26 6.72 -0.46
N LYS A 50 -1.82 6.28 -1.59
CA LYS A 50 -2.79 5.18 -1.68
C LYS A 50 -2.17 3.83 -1.28
N GLU A 51 -0.92 3.59 -1.63
CA GLU A 51 -0.19 2.38 -1.20
C GLU A 51 0.02 2.36 0.32
N LEU A 52 0.47 3.48 0.90
CA LEU A 52 0.65 3.60 2.34
C LEU A 52 -0.68 3.45 3.11
N ASP A 53 -1.79 3.94 2.56
CA ASP A 53 -3.12 3.76 3.15
C ASP A 53 -3.59 2.30 3.06
N ARG A 54 -3.32 1.61 1.93
CA ARG A 54 -3.60 0.17 1.78
C ARG A 54 -2.79 -0.68 2.76
N GLU A 55 -1.50 -0.40 2.91
CA GLU A 55 -0.64 -1.11 3.86
C GLU A 55 -1.08 -0.87 5.31
N ALA A 56 -1.47 0.37 5.63
CA ALA A 56 -2.00 0.70 6.95
C ALA A 56 -3.32 -0.05 7.24
N ALA A 57 -4.20 -0.17 6.24
CA ALA A 57 -5.44 -0.95 6.37
C ALA A 57 -5.16 -2.45 6.55
N ALA A 58 -4.22 -3.02 5.79
CA ALA A 58 -3.81 -4.42 5.91
C ALA A 58 -3.21 -4.72 7.30
N LYS A 59 -2.32 -3.85 7.80
CA LYS A 59 -1.77 -3.97 9.16
C LYS A 59 -2.84 -3.87 10.24
N LYS A 60 -3.83 -2.99 10.09
CA LYS A 60 -4.97 -2.91 11.02
C LYS A 60 -5.78 -4.21 11.00
N LEU A 61 -6.06 -4.75 9.81
CA LEU A 61 -6.78 -6.00 9.66
C LEU A 61 -6.03 -7.16 10.33
N ALA A 62 -4.73 -7.30 10.06
CA ALA A 62 -3.88 -8.33 10.66
C ALA A 62 -3.86 -8.22 12.20
N ASN A 63 -3.71 -7.01 12.74
CA ASN A 63 -3.75 -6.77 14.19
C ASN A 63 -5.13 -7.12 14.78
N ASN A 64 -6.21 -6.80 14.08
CA ASN A 64 -7.56 -7.15 14.52
C ASN A 64 -7.78 -8.67 14.52
N TYR A 65 -7.30 -9.39 13.50
CA TYR A 65 -7.32 -10.86 13.49
C TYR A 65 -6.51 -11.43 14.66
N HIS A 66 -5.30 -10.94 14.87
CA HIS A 66 -4.44 -11.37 15.97
C HIS A 66 -5.08 -11.14 17.34
N ASN A 67 -5.73 -9.99 17.54
CA ASN A 67 -6.37 -9.66 18.82
C ASN A 67 -7.70 -10.41 19.04
N LYS A 68 -8.46 -10.73 17.98
CA LYS A 68 -9.75 -11.41 18.08
C LYS A 68 -9.62 -12.93 18.19
N PHE A 69 -8.68 -13.52 17.44
CA PHE A 69 -8.51 -14.97 17.39
C PHE A 69 -7.27 -15.46 18.17
N GLY A 70 -6.36 -14.55 18.57
CA GLY A 70 -5.06 -14.91 19.15
C GLY A 70 -4.14 -15.59 18.12
N THR A 71 -2.90 -15.93 18.53
CA THR A 71 -2.06 -16.93 17.83
C THR A 71 -2.62 -18.36 17.93
N LYS A 72 -3.90 -18.51 18.24
CA LYS A 72 -4.50 -19.83 18.41
C LYS A 72 -4.65 -20.42 17.01
N PRO A 73 -4.07 -21.61 16.75
CA PRO A 73 -4.36 -22.31 15.50
C PRO A 73 -5.88 -22.44 15.39
N VAL A 74 -6.42 -22.14 14.21
CA VAL A 74 -7.82 -22.43 13.92
C VAL A 74 -7.95 -23.95 13.98
N THR A 75 -8.38 -24.47 15.12
CA THR A 75 -8.84 -25.85 15.23
C THR A 75 -10.12 -25.93 14.45
N ALA A 76 -10.02 -26.35 13.18
CA ALA A 76 -11.19 -26.80 12.45
C ALA A 76 -11.75 -27.99 13.21
N ASN A 77 -12.90 -27.84 13.86
CA ASN A 77 -13.66 -28.97 14.38
C ASN A 77 -14.17 -29.73 13.15
N VAL A 78 -13.37 -30.67 12.66
CA VAL A 78 -13.80 -31.59 11.61
C VAL A 78 -14.85 -32.50 12.25
N ASN A 79 -16.06 -32.53 11.68
CA ASN A 79 -17.07 -33.48 12.13
C ASN A 79 -16.50 -34.89 11.97
N PRO A 80 -16.37 -35.69 13.05
CA PRO A 80 -15.81 -37.03 12.97
C PRO A 80 -16.56 -37.92 11.98
N ASN A 81 -17.87 -37.67 11.80
CA ASN A 81 -18.72 -38.43 10.88
C ASN A 81 -18.44 -38.14 9.40
N LEU A 82 -17.61 -37.14 9.08
CA LEU A 82 -17.17 -36.83 7.72
C LEU A 82 -15.72 -37.30 7.46
N VAL A 83 -14.98 -37.69 8.51
CA VAL A 83 -13.63 -38.24 8.39
C VAL A 83 -13.76 -39.74 8.11
N GLY A 84 -13.88 -40.09 6.84
CA GLY A 84 -14.03 -41.48 6.40
C GLY A 84 -15.28 -41.77 5.56
N ALA A 85 -16.05 -40.73 5.19
CA ALA A 85 -17.03 -40.86 4.11
C ALA A 85 -16.28 -40.97 2.76
N VAL A 86 -15.88 -42.18 2.41
CA VAL A 86 -15.50 -42.61 1.06
C VAL A 86 -16.65 -43.43 0.49
#